data_AF-A0A955U3Q7-F1
#
_entry.id   AF-A0A955U3Q7-F1
#
_cell.length_a   1.000
_cell.length_b   1.000
_cell.length_c   1.000
_cell.angle_alpha   90.00
_cell.angle_beta   90.00
_cell.angle_gamma   90.00
#
_symmetry.space_group_name_H-M   'P 1'
#
loop_
_entity.id
_entity.type
_entity.pdbx_description
1 polymer ?
#
loop_
_entity_poly.entity_id
_entity_poly.type
_entity_poly.pdbx_seq_one_letter_code
_entity_poly.pdbx_strand_id
1 'polypeptide(L)'
;MSGPPPEPSAESLLADLFASGNEMLDFDVDDEVTQELLMPSEELGRVARRIAGQYVAVLAHYAAAAFGRTQHDGALQVRNSVDALSRLAHAAEDTEQLALLSELEQLLDGLEAPRRSRAARRSVSALSSWIPRFAETLEPEDAAGLLDLVRWEKGSMPLLDELATIRGIGHVRLSRLYAAGLFSIDIVANAAPEEIVQVTGLPRALAEEVVLRTRRFAEEERRRCLEEMKDRAIHLQALVKTIRFADDDPVHQLAAEALAAVEVALHGLTNQGGRR
;
A
#
# COMPACT_ATOMS: atom_id res chain seq x y z
N MET A 1 -20.14 33.03 29.60
CA MET A 1 -18.88 32.45 29.12
C MET A 1 -19.22 31.06 28.61
N SER A 2 -19.40 30.91 27.30
CA SER A 2 -19.67 29.61 26.69
C SER A 2 -18.34 29.00 26.30
N GLY A 3 -17.96 27.90 26.96
CA GLY A 3 -16.76 27.15 26.63
C GLY A 3 -16.88 26.49 25.25
N PRO A 4 -15.75 26.18 24.59
CA PRO A 4 -15.77 25.44 23.34
C PRO A 4 -16.41 24.05 23.55
N PRO A 5 -17.15 23.54 22.55
CA PRO A 5 -17.76 22.23 22.63
C PRO A 5 -16.69 21.14 22.83
N PRO A 6 -16.99 20.06 23.56
CA PRO A 6 -16.07 18.95 23.72
C PRO A 6 -15.74 18.33 22.36
N GLU A 7 -14.46 18.05 22.13
CA GLU A 7 -14.03 17.31 20.95
C GLU A 7 -14.71 15.92 20.93
N PRO A 8 -15.26 15.48 19.79
CA PRO A 8 -15.85 14.16 19.66
C PRO A 8 -14.79 13.08 19.93
N SER A 9 -15.14 12.09 20.75
CA SER A 9 -14.28 10.94 21.00
C SER A 9 -14.10 10.13 19.71
N ALA A 10 -12.94 9.45 19.57
CA ALA A 10 -12.67 8.58 18.42
C ALA A 10 -13.74 7.50 18.19
N GLU A 11 -14.42 7.06 19.26
CA GLU A 11 -15.55 6.13 19.19
C GLU A 11 -16.80 6.75 18.56
N SER A 12 -17.07 8.04 18.78
CA SER A 12 -18.20 8.75 18.15
C SER A 12 -17.99 8.98 16.65
N LEU A 13 -16.74 9.21 16.23
CA LEU A 13 -16.38 9.33 14.82
C LEU A 13 -16.52 7.99 14.08
N LEU A 14 -16.24 6.88 14.76
CA LEU A 14 -16.50 5.54 14.22
C LEU A 14 -18.00 5.28 14.08
N ALA A 15 -18.81 5.60 15.09
CA ALA A 15 -20.25 5.42 15.04
C ALA A 15 -20.93 6.24 13.92
N ASP A 16 -20.48 7.49 13.70
CA ASP A 16 -21.00 8.34 12.61
C ASP A 16 -20.57 7.83 11.22
N LEU A 17 -19.41 7.20 11.09
CA LEU A 17 -18.98 6.55 9.83
C LEU A 17 -19.86 5.34 9.49
N PHE A 18 -20.24 4.54 10.51
CA PHE A 18 -21.17 3.42 10.33
C PHE A 18 -22.61 3.87 10.06
N ALA A 19 -23.02 5.02 10.58
CA ALA A 19 -24.36 5.57 10.35
C ALA A 19 -24.51 6.24 8.97
N SER A 20 -23.43 6.82 8.43
CA SER A 20 -23.43 7.53 7.13
C SER A 20 -23.15 6.63 5.92
N GLY A 21 -22.60 5.43 6.11
CA GLY A 21 -22.44 4.43 5.05
C GLY A 21 -23.70 3.61 4.71
N ASN A 22 -24.85 3.96 5.30
CA ASN A 22 -26.11 3.20 5.18
C ASN A 22 -27.13 3.83 4.21
N GLU A 23 -26.74 4.83 3.41
CA GLU A 23 -27.53 5.26 2.24
C GLU A 23 -27.37 4.25 1.10
N MET A 24 -28.16 3.19 1.22
CA MET A 24 -28.67 2.28 0.21
C MET A 24 -28.57 2.84 -1.23
N LEU A 25 -27.57 2.40 -1.97
CA LEU A 25 -27.63 2.36 -3.43
C LEU A 25 -28.34 1.04 -3.79
N ASP A 26 -29.63 1.13 -4.09
CA ASP A 26 -30.38 0.06 -4.76
C ASP A 26 -29.80 -0.10 -6.18
N PHE A 27 -28.77 -0.94 -6.30
CA PHE A 27 -28.30 -1.43 -7.59
C PHE A 27 -29.12 -2.68 -7.93
N ASP A 28 -30.10 -2.52 -8.82
CA ASP A 28 -30.71 -3.64 -9.54
C ASP A 28 -29.62 -4.29 -10.41
N VAL A 29 -28.95 -5.31 -9.87
CA VAL A 29 -28.05 -6.17 -10.65
C VAL A 29 -28.90 -7.30 -11.23
N ASP A 30 -29.03 -7.31 -12.55
CA ASP A 30 -29.70 -8.39 -13.30
C ASP A 30 -29.07 -9.75 -12.96
N ASP A 31 -29.86 -10.62 -12.33
CA ASP A 31 -29.49 -11.90 -11.70
C ASP A 31 -29.24 -13.05 -12.71
N GLU A 32 -29.05 -12.75 -14.00
CA GLU A 32 -29.12 -13.74 -15.09
C GLU A 32 -27.78 -14.10 -15.74
N VAL A 33 -26.65 -13.61 -15.23
CA VAL A 33 -25.32 -13.92 -15.80
C VAL A 33 -24.42 -14.59 -14.75
N THR A 34 -24.04 -15.83 -15.08
CA THR A 34 -22.97 -16.66 -14.47
C THR A 34 -23.25 -17.37 -13.14
N GLN A 35 -24.15 -18.36 -13.15
CA GLN A 35 -24.01 -19.57 -12.32
C GLN A 35 -23.24 -20.64 -13.10
N GLU A 36 -21.95 -20.39 -13.35
CA GLU A 36 -21.02 -21.49 -13.61
C GLU A 36 -20.68 -22.05 -12.22
N LEU A 37 -21.22 -23.24 -11.90
CA LEU A 37 -21.09 -23.93 -10.61
C LEU A 37 -19.61 -24.18 -10.28
N LEU A 38 -18.97 -23.17 -9.69
CA LEU A 38 -17.70 -23.33 -9.00
C LEU A 38 -17.98 -24.01 -7.67
N MET A 39 -17.13 -24.99 -7.32
CA MET A 39 -17.21 -25.59 -6.00
C MET A 39 -16.92 -24.49 -4.96
N PRO A 40 -17.56 -24.49 -3.77
CA PRO A 40 -17.38 -23.46 -2.74
C PRO A 40 -15.90 -23.17 -2.40
N SER A 41 -15.05 -24.18 -2.55
CA SER A 41 -13.58 -24.09 -2.37
C SER A 41 -12.87 -23.27 -3.47
N GLU A 42 -13.36 -23.25 -4.70
CA GLU A 42 -12.76 -22.47 -5.80
C GLU A 42 -13.16 -21.00 -5.75
N GLU A 43 -14.43 -20.69 -5.43
CA GLU A 43 -14.85 -19.30 -5.17
C GLU A 43 -14.12 -18.72 -3.98
N LEU A 44 -13.97 -19.53 -2.93
CA LEU A 44 -13.21 -19.15 -1.77
C LEU A 44 -11.73 -18.87 -2.11
N GLY A 45 -11.10 -19.74 -2.91
CA GLY A 45 -9.74 -19.52 -3.39
C GLY A 45 -9.59 -18.21 -4.17
N ARG A 46 -10.56 -17.87 -5.04
CA ARG A 46 -10.55 -16.59 -5.76
C ARG A 46 -10.69 -15.39 -4.82
N VAL A 47 -11.61 -15.46 -3.86
CA VAL A 47 -11.83 -14.37 -2.90
C VAL A 47 -10.62 -14.19 -2.00
N ALA A 48 -10.03 -15.28 -1.52
CA ALA A 48 -8.79 -15.27 -0.75
C ALA A 48 -7.65 -14.63 -1.55
N ARG A 49 -7.46 -15.03 -2.82
CA ARG A 49 -6.45 -14.42 -3.70
C ARG A 49 -6.71 -12.95 -3.95
N ARG A 50 -7.97 -12.55 -4.15
CA ARG A 50 -8.35 -11.14 -4.35
C ARG A 50 -8.04 -10.30 -3.11
N ILE A 51 -8.43 -10.78 -1.93
CA ILE A 51 -8.08 -10.15 -0.64
C ILE A 51 -6.55 -10.06 -0.52
N ALA A 52 -5.83 -11.15 -0.77
CA ALA A 52 -4.37 -11.18 -0.68
C ALA A 52 -3.68 -10.24 -1.66
N GLY A 53 -4.18 -10.13 -2.90
CA GLY A 53 -3.65 -9.20 -3.90
C GLY A 53 -3.76 -7.74 -3.49
N GLN A 54 -4.92 -7.36 -2.95
CA GLN A 54 -5.12 -5.99 -2.47
C GLN A 54 -4.30 -5.69 -1.22
N TYR A 55 -4.05 -6.68 -0.37
CA TYR A 55 -3.21 -6.52 0.82
C TYR A 55 -1.74 -6.42 0.49
N VAL A 56 -1.27 -7.19 -0.47
CA VAL A 56 0.13 -7.12 -0.89
C VAL A 56 0.45 -5.78 -1.53
N ALA A 57 -0.53 -5.13 -2.17
CA ALA A 57 -0.40 -3.73 -2.56
C ALA A 57 -0.21 -2.80 -1.34
N VAL A 58 -0.93 -3.02 -0.23
CA VAL A 58 -0.72 -2.30 1.05
C VAL A 58 0.68 -2.53 1.61
N LEU A 59 1.15 -3.78 1.56
CA LEU A 59 2.47 -4.17 2.05
C LEU A 59 3.60 -3.60 1.18
N ALA A 60 3.43 -3.57 -0.14
CA ALA A 60 4.36 -2.96 -1.07
C ALA A 60 4.48 -1.45 -0.83
N HIS A 61 3.37 -0.77 -0.59
CA HIS A 61 3.37 0.65 -0.21
C HIS A 61 3.94 0.91 1.17
N TYR A 62 3.67 0.01 2.13
CA TYR A 62 4.29 0.11 3.45
C TYR A 62 5.80 -0.08 3.37
N ALA A 63 6.29 -1.04 2.58
CA ALA A 63 7.70 -1.21 2.33
C ALA A 63 8.29 0.07 1.73
N ALA A 64 7.64 0.66 0.71
CA ALA A 64 8.02 1.95 0.15
C ALA A 64 8.10 3.07 1.22
N ALA A 65 7.10 3.17 2.10
CA ALA A 65 7.03 4.17 3.17
C ALA A 65 8.02 3.93 4.32
N ALA A 66 8.32 2.67 4.66
CA ALA A 66 9.30 2.26 5.67
C ALA A 66 10.73 2.69 5.26
N PHE A 67 10.98 2.88 3.95
CA PHE A 67 12.21 3.50 3.45
C PHE A 67 12.29 5.02 3.69
N GLY A 68 11.17 5.69 4.01
CA GLY A 68 11.08 7.15 4.20
C GLY A 68 11.26 7.67 5.65
N ARG A 69 10.59 7.12 6.69
CA ARG A 69 10.63 7.68 8.07
C ARG A 69 11.29 6.84 9.19
N THR A 70 11.86 7.50 10.19
CA THR A 70 12.22 6.97 11.52
C THR A 70 10.99 6.93 12.43
N GLN A 71 10.33 5.77 12.53
CA GLN A 71 9.68 5.17 13.72
C GLN A 71 8.78 4.01 13.26
N HIS A 72 8.93 2.85 13.89
CA HIS A 72 8.51 1.53 13.44
C HIS A 72 7.09 1.09 13.84
N ASP A 73 6.15 2.03 14.03
CA ASP A 73 4.82 1.66 14.53
C ASP A 73 3.95 0.86 13.53
N GLY A 74 4.24 0.95 12.22
CA GLY A 74 3.48 0.19 11.21
C GLY A 74 3.99 -1.23 10.95
N ALA A 75 5.17 -1.62 11.47
CA ALA A 75 5.76 -2.93 11.17
C ALA A 75 4.94 -4.06 11.80
N LEU A 76 4.45 -3.82 13.02
CA LEU A 76 3.54 -4.73 13.70
C LEU A 76 2.21 -4.88 12.94
N GLN A 77 1.66 -3.78 12.42
CA GLN A 77 0.41 -3.81 11.65
C GLN A 77 0.57 -4.63 10.37
N VAL A 78 1.68 -4.43 9.66
CA VAL A 78 2.05 -5.21 8.48
C VAL A 78 2.19 -6.69 8.77
N ARG A 79 2.87 -7.07 9.86
CA ARG A 79 2.97 -8.48 10.26
C ARG A 79 1.61 -9.09 10.58
N ASN A 80 0.76 -8.36 11.30
CA ASN A 80 -0.60 -8.84 11.58
C ASN A 80 -1.41 -9.05 10.29
N SER A 81 -1.24 -8.17 9.30
CA SER A 81 -1.86 -8.35 7.98
C SER A 81 -1.32 -9.59 7.25
N VAL A 82 0.01 -9.83 7.27
CA VAL A 82 0.58 -11.03 6.64
C VAL A 82 0.12 -12.31 7.34
N ASP A 83 0.09 -12.33 8.67
CA ASP A 83 -0.41 -13.47 9.44
C ASP A 83 -1.90 -13.76 9.13
N ALA A 84 -2.74 -12.72 9.04
CA ALA A 84 -4.13 -12.88 8.65
C ALA A 84 -4.29 -13.47 7.24
N LEU A 85 -3.47 -13.01 6.27
CA LEU A 85 -3.44 -13.60 4.93
C LEU A 85 -2.94 -15.04 4.93
N SER A 86 -1.94 -15.37 5.75
CA SER A 86 -1.41 -16.71 5.86
C SER A 86 -2.48 -17.67 6.40
N ARG A 87 -3.28 -17.25 7.38
CA ARG A 87 -4.43 -18.02 7.86
C ARG A 87 -5.50 -18.20 6.79
N LEU A 88 -5.78 -17.15 6.01
CA LEU A 88 -6.74 -17.21 4.91
C LEU A 88 -6.28 -18.15 3.79
N ALA A 89 -5.02 -18.04 3.36
CA ALA A 89 -4.41 -18.92 2.36
C ALA A 89 -4.40 -20.37 2.85
N HIS A 90 -4.11 -20.60 4.14
CA HIS A 90 -4.18 -21.93 4.74
C HIS A 90 -5.61 -22.49 4.73
N ALA A 91 -6.61 -21.69 5.09
CA ALA A 91 -8.02 -22.09 5.07
C ALA A 91 -8.54 -22.37 3.65
N ALA A 92 -8.02 -21.66 2.65
CA ALA A 92 -8.32 -21.87 1.24
C ALA A 92 -7.48 -23.00 0.59
N GLU A 93 -6.64 -23.69 1.36
CA GLU A 93 -5.69 -24.71 0.88
C GLU A 93 -4.72 -24.20 -0.22
N ASP A 94 -4.46 -22.89 -0.27
CA ASP A 94 -3.57 -22.25 -1.23
C ASP A 94 -2.10 -22.33 -0.76
N THR A 95 -1.48 -23.48 -1.01
CA THR A 95 -0.10 -23.77 -0.60
C THR A 95 0.95 -22.88 -1.26
N GLU A 96 0.69 -22.39 -2.48
CA GLU A 96 1.60 -21.53 -3.22
C GLU A 96 1.62 -20.13 -2.59
N GLN A 97 0.44 -19.55 -2.36
CA GLN A 97 0.32 -18.24 -1.73
C GLN A 97 0.85 -18.27 -0.29
N LEU A 98 0.59 -19.34 0.47
CA LEU A 98 1.13 -19.52 1.82
C LEU A 98 2.67 -19.54 1.86
N ALA A 99 3.31 -20.19 0.89
CA ALA A 99 4.77 -20.21 0.78
C ALA A 99 5.34 -18.81 0.51
N LEU A 100 4.70 -18.03 -0.36
CA LEU A 100 5.11 -16.67 -0.66
C LEU A 100 4.89 -15.71 0.51
N LEU A 101 3.79 -15.85 1.27
CA LEU A 101 3.54 -15.05 2.47
C LEU A 101 4.56 -15.36 3.58
N SER A 102 4.95 -16.63 3.72
CA SER A 102 6.04 -17.04 4.63
C SER A 102 7.39 -16.44 4.23
N GLU A 103 7.67 -16.35 2.92
CA GLU A 103 8.86 -15.64 2.41
C GLU A 103 8.79 -14.14 2.76
N LEU A 104 7.62 -13.51 2.61
CA LEU A 104 7.43 -12.10 2.93
C LEU A 104 7.68 -11.80 4.42
N GLU A 105 7.22 -12.65 5.34
CA GLU A 105 7.52 -12.52 6.77
C GLU A 105 9.03 -12.45 7.05
N GLN A 106 9.81 -13.33 6.41
CA GLN A 106 11.27 -13.34 6.55
C GLN A 106 11.91 -12.07 5.96
N LEU A 107 11.34 -11.54 4.87
CA LEU A 107 11.80 -10.28 4.30
C LEU A 107 11.56 -9.10 5.25
N LEU A 108 10.41 -9.08 5.92
CA LEU A 108 10.04 -8.07 6.91
C LEU A 108 11.01 -8.04 8.10
N ASP A 109 11.48 -9.20 8.57
CA ASP A 109 12.53 -9.28 9.63
C ASP A 109 13.79 -8.48 9.24
N GLY A 110 14.23 -8.59 7.99
CA GLY A 110 15.40 -7.86 7.52
C GLY A 110 15.14 -6.37 7.30
N LEU A 111 13.88 -5.95 7.11
CA LEU A 111 13.49 -4.54 6.99
C LEU A 111 13.41 -3.82 8.34
N GLU A 112 13.28 -4.56 9.44
CA GLU A 112 13.37 -4.03 10.80
C GLU A 112 14.83 -3.74 11.23
N ALA A 113 15.82 -4.23 10.47
CA ALA A 113 17.21 -3.90 10.69
C ALA A 113 17.49 -2.40 10.39
N PRO A 114 18.53 -1.79 11.00
CA PRO A 114 18.89 -0.41 10.71
C PRO A 114 19.05 -0.15 9.20
N ARG A 115 18.53 0.97 8.69
CA ARG A 115 18.45 1.30 7.26
C ARG A 115 19.71 1.08 6.43
N ARG A 116 20.88 1.38 7.01
CA ARG A 116 22.17 1.27 6.33
C ARG A 116 22.77 -0.13 6.43
N SER A 117 22.08 -1.06 7.09
CA SER A 117 22.51 -2.45 7.19
C SER A 117 22.44 -3.13 5.82
N ARG A 118 23.33 -4.09 5.63
CA ARG A 118 23.29 -4.98 4.46
C ARG A 118 22.01 -5.83 4.47
N ALA A 119 21.46 -6.13 5.63
CA ALA A 119 20.21 -6.89 5.79
C ALA A 119 19.04 -6.14 5.17
N ALA A 120 18.81 -4.88 5.57
CA ALA A 120 17.74 -4.04 5.02
C ALA A 120 17.83 -3.94 3.49
N ARG A 121 19.02 -3.64 2.95
CA ARG A 121 19.24 -3.56 1.49
C ARG A 121 18.95 -4.87 0.76
N ARG A 122 19.33 -6.01 1.35
CA ARG A 122 19.02 -7.33 0.79
C ARG A 122 17.52 -7.60 0.80
N SER A 123 16.82 -7.28 1.89
CA SER A 123 15.37 -7.43 1.96
C SER A 123 14.64 -6.55 0.94
N VAL A 124 15.09 -5.31 0.71
CA VAL A 124 14.52 -4.46 -0.36
C VAL A 124 14.67 -5.12 -1.72
N SER A 125 15.88 -5.58 -2.02
CA SER A 125 16.18 -6.21 -3.32
C SER A 125 15.44 -7.53 -3.49
N ALA A 126 15.23 -8.28 -2.42
CA ALA A 126 14.48 -9.53 -2.46
C ALA A 126 12.98 -9.27 -2.58
N LEU A 127 12.46 -8.21 -1.94
CA LEU A 127 11.07 -7.79 -2.09
C LEU A 127 10.75 -7.42 -3.54
N SER A 128 11.65 -6.72 -4.25
CA SER A 128 11.41 -6.39 -5.67
C SER A 128 11.35 -7.60 -6.58
N SER A 129 12.04 -8.70 -6.23
CA SER A 129 11.90 -9.99 -6.94
C SER A 129 10.72 -10.83 -6.46
N TRP A 130 10.26 -10.62 -5.23
CA TRP A 130 9.14 -11.34 -4.64
C TRP A 130 7.81 -10.86 -5.20
N ILE A 131 7.63 -9.54 -5.39
CA ILE A 131 6.34 -8.99 -5.83
C ILE A 131 5.86 -9.56 -7.18
N PRO A 132 6.69 -9.69 -8.24
CA PRO A 132 6.24 -10.32 -9.49
C PRO A 132 5.79 -11.77 -9.30
N ARG A 133 6.49 -12.55 -8.47
CA ARG A 133 6.11 -13.93 -8.15
C ARG A 133 4.78 -13.99 -7.39
N PHE A 134 4.54 -13.04 -6.48
CA PHE A 134 3.25 -12.95 -5.80
C PHE A 134 2.12 -12.55 -6.75
N ALA A 135 2.38 -11.62 -7.66
CA ALA A 135 1.40 -11.21 -8.67
C ALA A 135 0.93 -12.37 -9.57
N GLU A 136 1.79 -13.37 -9.84
CA GLU A 136 1.42 -14.57 -10.59
C GLU A 136 0.33 -15.43 -9.92
N THR A 137 0.15 -15.28 -8.60
CA THR A 137 -0.90 -15.98 -7.83
C THR A 137 -2.24 -15.25 -7.77
N LEU A 138 -2.30 -14.04 -8.35
CA LEU A 138 -3.46 -13.16 -8.27
C LEU A 138 -4.29 -13.19 -9.55
N GLU A 139 -5.53 -12.69 -9.43
CA GLU A 139 -6.35 -12.38 -10.59
C GLU A 139 -5.68 -11.29 -11.45
N PRO A 140 -5.88 -11.29 -12.79
CA PRO A 140 -5.14 -10.41 -13.71
C PRO A 140 -5.24 -8.91 -13.37
N GLU A 141 -6.38 -8.44 -12.88
CA GLU A 141 -6.59 -7.03 -12.52
C GLU A 141 -5.75 -6.64 -11.28
N ASP A 142 -5.76 -7.49 -10.25
CA ASP A 142 -4.99 -7.27 -9.03
C ASP A 142 -3.50 -7.49 -9.26
N ALA A 143 -3.13 -8.47 -10.10
CA ALA A 143 -1.77 -8.71 -10.55
C ALA A 143 -1.22 -7.49 -11.29
N ALA A 144 -1.98 -6.92 -12.24
CA ALA A 144 -1.59 -5.72 -12.96
C ALA A 144 -1.41 -4.53 -12.00
N GLY A 145 -2.36 -4.32 -11.10
CA GLY A 145 -2.27 -3.26 -10.08
C GLY A 145 -1.04 -3.41 -9.18
N LEU A 146 -0.71 -4.63 -8.74
CA LEU A 146 0.47 -4.91 -7.93
C LEU A 146 1.77 -4.76 -8.75
N LEU A 147 1.78 -5.23 -9.99
CA LEU A 147 2.92 -5.09 -10.89
C LEU A 147 3.18 -3.63 -11.24
N ASP A 148 2.16 -2.78 -11.36
CA ASP A 148 2.32 -1.34 -11.57
C ASP A 148 3.04 -0.67 -10.39
N LEU A 149 2.90 -1.20 -9.16
CA LEU A 149 3.67 -0.74 -8.00
C LEU A 149 5.16 -1.06 -8.07
N VAL A 150 5.55 -2.02 -8.89
CA VAL A 150 6.96 -2.45 -9.07
C VAL A 150 7.53 -2.03 -10.41
N ARG A 151 6.68 -1.92 -11.43
CA ARG A 151 6.89 -1.21 -12.69
C ARG A 151 6.88 0.29 -12.40
N TRP A 152 7.78 0.70 -11.53
CA TRP A 152 8.42 2.00 -11.58
C TRP A 152 9.23 2.00 -12.87
N GLU A 153 8.54 2.11 -14.00
CA GLU A 153 9.14 2.03 -15.30
C GLU A 153 10.12 3.16 -15.48
N LYS A 154 11.29 2.81 -16.01
CA LYS A 154 12.35 3.71 -16.46
C LYS A 154 11.86 4.82 -17.43
N GLY A 155 10.62 4.73 -17.93
CA GLY A 155 10.04 5.61 -18.94
C GLY A 155 8.93 6.56 -18.47
N SER A 156 8.24 6.28 -17.35
CA SER A 156 7.31 7.22 -16.71
C SER A 156 7.76 7.38 -15.27
N MET A 157 8.58 8.40 -15.02
CA MET A 157 8.91 8.78 -13.65
C MET A 157 8.11 10.04 -13.34
N PRO A 158 6.92 9.92 -12.72
CA PRO A 158 6.10 11.07 -12.33
C PRO A 158 6.93 12.13 -11.57
N LEU A 159 7.91 11.68 -10.79
CA LEU A 159 8.88 12.55 -10.15
C LEU A 159 9.74 13.34 -11.15
N LEU A 160 10.30 12.69 -12.18
CA LEU A 160 11.12 13.41 -13.17
C LEU A 160 10.27 14.38 -13.98
N ASP A 161 9.01 14.03 -14.27
CA ASP A 161 8.06 14.93 -14.92
C ASP A 161 7.73 16.15 -14.04
N GLU A 162 7.45 15.93 -12.75
CA GLU A 162 7.26 17.01 -11.77
C GLU A 162 8.51 17.89 -11.64
N LEU A 163 9.69 17.29 -11.53
CA LEU A 163 10.95 18.02 -11.43
C LEU A 163 11.29 18.77 -12.72
N ALA A 164 10.90 18.27 -13.89
CA ALA A 164 11.07 18.96 -15.16
C ALA A 164 10.25 20.26 -15.23
N THR A 165 9.20 20.41 -14.41
CA THR A 165 8.42 21.66 -14.32
C THR A 165 9.17 22.79 -13.61
N ILE A 166 10.22 22.48 -12.83
CA ILE A 166 11.01 23.49 -12.12
C ILE A 166 11.90 24.22 -13.12
N ARG A 167 11.71 25.54 -13.23
CA ARG A 167 12.47 26.36 -14.18
C ARG A 167 13.97 26.25 -13.89
N GLY A 168 14.71 25.76 -14.88
CA GLY A 168 16.15 25.54 -14.78
C GLY A 168 16.54 24.08 -14.57
N ILE A 169 15.60 23.16 -14.40
CA ILE A 169 15.88 21.72 -14.34
C ILE A 169 15.60 21.11 -15.72
N GLY A 170 16.62 21.19 -16.58
CA GLY A 170 16.57 20.54 -17.90
C GLY A 170 16.95 19.06 -17.83
N HIS A 171 16.69 18.34 -18.93
CA HIS A 171 16.97 16.91 -19.10
C HIS A 171 18.38 16.48 -18.63
N VAL A 172 19.42 17.26 -18.91
CA VAL A 172 20.81 16.96 -18.48
C VAL A 172 20.93 16.84 -16.96
N ARG A 173 20.23 17.70 -16.22
CA ARG A 173 20.28 17.70 -14.74
C ARG A 173 19.47 16.55 -14.16
N LEU A 174 18.32 16.24 -14.77
CA LEU A 174 17.53 15.04 -14.43
C LEU A 174 18.33 13.75 -14.67
N SER A 175 19.03 13.64 -15.81
CA SER A 175 19.90 12.49 -16.09
C SER A 175 21.03 12.34 -15.07
N ARG A 176 21.57 13.45 -14.53
CA ARG A 176 22.59 13.41 -13.47
C ARG A 176 22.04 12.94 -12.13
N LEU A 177 20.85 13.40 -11.74
CA LEU A 177 20.14 12.87 -10.55
C LEU A 177 19.94 11.36 -10.70
N TYR A 178 19.44 10.95 -11.85
CA TYR A 178 19.23 9.55 -12.17
C TYR A 178 20.52 8.73 -12.09
N ALA A 179 21.59 9.18 -12.74
CA ALA A 179 22.89 8.50 -12.74
C ALA A 179 23.53 8.41 -11.35
N ALA A 180 23.22 9.32 -10.44
CA ALA A 180 23.71 9.32 -9.07
C ALA A 180 22.90 8.44 -8.12
N GLY A 181 21.89 7.72 -8.62
CA GLY A 181 21.01 6.91 -7.77
C GLY A 181 19.94 7.72 -7.05
N LEU A 182 19.79 9.02 -7.37
CA LEU A 182 18.78 9.92 -6.82
C LEU A 182 17.53 9.92 -7.70
N PHE A 183 16.92 8.74 -7.90
CA PHE A 183 15.80 8.55 -8.82
C PHE A 183 14.48 8.19 -8.14
N SER A 184 14.49 7.87 -6.83
CA SER A 184 13.25 7.63 -6.10
C SER A 184 12.76 8.88 -5.38
N ILE A 185 11.44 9.01 -5.28
CA ILE A 185 10.76 10.10 -4.58
C ILE A 185 11.29 10.21 -3.14
N ASP A 186 11.42 9.08 -2.44
CA ASP A 186 11.90 9.07 -1.06
C ASP A 186 13.37 9.48 -0.93
N ILE A 187 14.24 9.04 -1.84
CA ILE A 187 15.66 9.42 -1.81
C ILE A 187 15.78 10.93 -2.02
N VAL A 188 15.09 11.49 -3.01
CA VAL A 188 15.19 12.93 -3.33
C VAL A 188 14.47 13.79 -2.29
N ALA A 189 13.32 13.36 -1.75
CA ALA A 189 12.59 14.06 -0.69
C ALA A 189 13.42 14.20 0.61
N ASN A 190 14.29 13.21 0.88
CA ASN A 190 15.09 13.16 2.11
C ASN A 190 16.56 13.55 1.91
N ALA A 191 17.00 13.78 0.66
CA ALA A 191 18.34 14.24 0.36
C ALA A 191 18.60 15.62 0.98
N ALA A 192 19.84 15.83 1.43
CA ALA A 192 20.28 17.18 1.78
C ALA A 192 20.41 18.00 0.48
N PRO A 193 20.00 19.28 0.45
CA PRO A 193 20.18 20.12 -0.74
C PRO A 193 21.63 20.13 -1.25
N GLU A 194 22.60 20.03 -0.35
CA GLU A 194 24.03 19.94 -0.67
C GLU A 194 24.39 18.70 -1.51
N GLU A 195 23.75 17.56 -1.27
CA GLU A 195 23.95 16.33 -2.05
C GLU A 195 23.43 16.51 -3.48
N ILE A 196 22.26 17.16 -3.61
CA ILE A 196 21.68 17.52 -4.91
C ILE A 196 22.61 18.46 -5.67
N VAL A 197 23.15 19.49 -5.00
CA VAL A 197 24.12 20.43 -5.59
C VAL A 197 25.36 19.68 -6.10
N GLN A 198 25.93 18.79 -5.28
CA GLN A 198 27.14 18.05 -5.62
C GLN A 198 26.97 17.17 -6.86
N VAL A 199 25.82 16.51 -7.00
CA VAL A 199 25.53 15.62 -8.13
C VAL A 199 25.20 16.39 -9.41
N THR A 200 24.41 17.44 -9.30
CA THR A 200 23.79 18.08 -10.48
C THR A 200 24.54 19.32 -10.94
N GLY A 201 25.27 19.98 -10.03
CA GLY A 201 25.82 21.32 -10.22
C GLY A 201 24.74 22.42 -10.14
N LEU A 202 23.58 22.14 -9.53
CA LEU A 202 22.53 23.13 -9.34
C LEU A 202 22.96 24.23 -8.35
N PRO A 203 22.52 25.48 -8.52
CA PRO A 203 22.52 26.47 -7.46
C PRO A 203 21.77 25.94 -6.23
N ARG A 204 22.25 26.26 -5.02
CA ARG A 204 21.65 25.81 -3.76
C ARG A 204 20.14 26.08 -3.67
N ALA A 205 19.70 27.26 -4.08
CA ALA A 205 18.28 27.63 -4.07
C ALA A 205 17.40 26.68 -4.92
N LEU A 206 17.90 26.26 -6.09
CA LEU A 206 17.19 25.29 -6.94
C LEU A 206 17.21 23.88 -6.34
N ALA A 207 18.31 23.48 -5.70
CA ALA A 207 18.37 22.21 -4.98
C ALA A 207 17.38 22.16 -3.79
N GLU A 208 17.25 23.26 -3.05
CA GLU A 208 16.24 23.41 -2.00
C GLU A 208 14.82 23.31 -2.57
N GLU A 209 14.56 23.94 -3.73
CA GLU A 209 13.27 23.83 -4.43
C GLU A 209 12.97 22.40 -4.88
N VAL A 210 13.95 21.66 -5.41
CA VAL A 210 13.82 20.23 -5.77
C VAL A 210 13.37 19.41 -4.57
N VAL A 211 14.07 19.53 -3.45
CA VAL A 211 13.76 18.77 -2.23
C VAL A 211 12.35 19.13 -1.73
N LEU A 212 12.01 20.43 -1.72
CA LEU A 212 10.70 20.89 -1.29
C LEU A 212 9.56 20.34 -2.17
N ARG A 213 9.69 20.45 -3.49
CA ARG A 213 8.69 19.94 -4.44
C ARG A 213 8.56 18.43 -4.36
N THR A 214 9.67 17.73 -4.27
CA THR A 214 9.66 16.28 -4.13
C THR A 214 8.97 15.84 -2.85
N ARG A 215 9.15 16.56 -1.73
CA ARG A 215 8.41 16.28 -0.49
C ARG A 215 6.90 16.46 -0.66
N ARG A 216 6.47 17.55 -1.31
CA ARG A 216 5.04 17.79 -1.59
C ARG A 216 4.47 16.70 -2.49
N PHE A 217 5.16 16.39 -3.57
CA PHE A 217 4.79 15.31 -4.49
C PHE A 217 4.68 13.96 -3.75
N ALA A 218 5.64 13.64 -2.88
CA ALA A 218 5.61 12.43 -2.05
C ALA A 218 4.41 12.39 -1.10
N GLU A 219 3.96 13.55 -0.59
CA GLU A 219 2.79 13.65 0.28
C GLU A 219 1.48 13.54 -0.50
N GLU A 220 1.41 14.12 -1.71
CA GLU A 220 0.27 13.99 -2.63
C GLU A 220 0.09 12.57 -3.12
N GLU A 221 1.16 11.93 -3.62
CA GLU A 221 1.13 10.54 -4.04
C GLU A 221 0.76 9.60 -2.89
N ARG A 222 1.28 9.84 -1.68
CA ARG A 222 0.88 9.07 -0.50
C ARG A 222 -0.61 9.23 -0.20
N ARG A 223 -1.16 10.44 -0.32
CA ARG A 223 -2.58 10.70 -0.08
C ARG A 223 -3.44 9.99 -1.10
N ARG A 224 -3.11 10.15 -2.39
CA ARG A 224 -3.80 9.49 -3.50
C ARG A 224 -3.80 7.97 -3.33
N CYS A 225 -2.64 7.40 -3.02
CA CYS A 225 -2.51 5.98 -2.69
C CYS A 225 -3.43 5.58 -1.53
N LEU A 226 -3.42 6.33 -0.42
CA LEU A 226 -4.28 6.02 0.73
C LEU A 226 -5.77 6.12 0.40
N GLU A 227 -6.18 7.05 -0.46
CA GLU A 227 -7.55 7.17 -0.97
C GLU A 227 -7.91 5.96 -1.83
N GLU A 228 -7.07 5.60 -2.80
CA GLU A 228 -7.27 4.41 -3.65
C GLU A 228 -7.33 3.12 -2.82
N MET A 229 -6.54 3.01 -1.75
CA MET A 229 -6.59 1.88 -0.82
C MET A 229 -7.89 1.82 -0.02
N LYS A 230 -8.43 2.97 0.40
CA LYS A 230 -9.72 3.05 1.11
C LYS A 230 -10.86 2.62 0.20
N ASP A 231 -10.90 3.13 -1.02
CA ASP A 231 -11.93 2.76 -2.01
C ASP A 231 -11.91 1.26 -2.30
N ARG A 232 -10.71 0.69 -2.41
CA ARG A 232 -10.50 -0.75 -2.56
C ARG A 232 -10.97 -1.56 -1.34
N ALA A 233 -10.68 -1.11 -0.12
CA ALA A 233 -11.16 -1.77 1.10
C ALA A 233 -12.69 -1.78 1.19
N ILE A 234 -13.35 -0.66 0.84
CA ILE A 234 -14.81 -0.56 0.75
C ILE A 234 -15.36 -1.54 -0.28
N HIS A 235 -14.72 -1.63 -1.46
CA HIS A 235 -15.12 -2.56 -2.51
C HIS A 235 -15.00 -4.03 -2.05
N LEU A 236 -13.91 -4.40 -1.36
CA LEU A 236 -13.75 -5.74 -0.80
C LEU A 236 -14.82 -6.06 0.26
N GLN A 237 -15.18 -5.10 1.12
CA GLN A 237 -16.29 -5.29 2.05
C GLN A 237 -17.60 -5.60 1.35
N ALA A 238 -17.89 -4.89 0.26
CA ALA A 238 -19.08 -5.15 -0.53
C ALA A 238 -19.05 -6.57 -1.11
N LEU A 239 -17.91 -6.99 -1.68
CA LEU A 239 -17.75 -8.34 -2.23
C LEU A 239 -17.93 -9.43 -1.16
N VAL A 240 -17.29 -9.28 0.01
CA VAL A 240 -17.44 -10.25 1.11
C VAL A 240 -18.90 -10.37 1.55
N LYS A 241 -19.64 -9.26 1.63
CA LYS A 241 -21.07 -9.27 1.96
C LYS A 241 -21.95 -9.94 0.89
N THR A 242 -21.55 -9.88 -0.38
CA THR A 242 -22.32 -10.50 -1.47
C THR A 242 -22.17 -12.02 -1.52
N ILE A 243 -21.08 -12.56 -0.99
CA ILE A 243 -20.84 -14.01 -0.97
C ILE A 243 -21.70 -14.61 0.15
N ARG A 244 -22.65 -15.49 -0.24
CA ARG A 244 -23.46 -16.24 0.72
C ARG A 244 -22.64 -17.37 1.31
N PHE A 245 -22.02 -17.10 2.45
CA PHE A 245 -21.46 -18.16 3.30
C PHE A 245 -22.59 -18.84 4.07
N ALA A 246 -22.42 -20.12 4.39
CA ALA A 246 -23.25 -20.74 5.42
C ALA A 246 -23.01 -20.02 6.75
N ASP A 247 -24.03 -19.85 7.60
CA ASP A 247 -23.97 -19.04 8.83
C ASP A 247 -22.87 -19.46 9.83
N ASP A 248 -22.26 -20.65 9.66
CA ASP A 248 -21.18 -21.21 10.48
C ASP A 248 -19.88 -21.48 9.67
N ASP A 249 -19.69 -20.88 8.50
CA ASP A 249 -18.47 -21.09 7.72
C ASP A 249 -17.27 -20.38 8.41
N PRO A 250 -16.29 -21.12 8.95
CA PRO A 250 -15.13 -20.52 9.62
C PRO A 250 -14.34 -19.58 8.70
N VAL A 251 -14.51 -19.73 7.38
CA VAL A 251 -13.79 -18.91 6.42
C VAL A 251 -14.40 -17.52 6.26
N HIS A 252 -15.71 -17.38 6.41
CA HIS A 252 -16.34 -16.06 6.47
C HIS A 252 -15.79 -15.24 7.64
N GLN A 253 -15.64 -15.88 8.80
CA GLN A 253 -15.09 -15.24 9.98
C GLN A 253 -13.61 -14.85 9.78
N LEU A 254 -12.80 -15.73 9.19
CA LEU A 254 -11.40 -15.43 8.88
C LEU A 254 -11.24 -14.31 7.84
N ALA A 255 -12.10 -14.28 6.82
CA ALA A 255 -12.10 -13.21 5.82
C ALA A 255 -12.49 -11.86 6.46
N ALA A 256 -13.50 -11.84 7.33
CA ALA A 256 -13.90 -10.65 8.08
C ALA A 256 -12.80 -10.17 9.05
N GLU A 257 -12.15 -11.09 9.77
CA GLU A 257 -11.03 -10.78 10.66
C GLU A 257 -9.82 -10.22 9.89
N ALA A 258 -9.47 -10.84 8.77
CA ALA A 258 -8.41 -10.34 7.90
C ALA A 258 -8.74 -8.91 7.46
N LEU A 259 -9.97 -8.68 7.00
CA LEU A 259 -10.45 -7.39 6.52
C LEU A 259 -10.38 -6.29 7.57
N ALA A 260 -10.86 -6.57 8.78
CA ALA A 260 -10.74 -5.67 9.91
C ALA A 260 -9.28 -5.33 10.26
N ALA A 261 -8.36 -6.30 10.18
CA ALA A 261 -6.94 -6.06 10.46
C ALA A 261 -6.30 -5.06 9.48
N VAL A 262 -6.71 -5.05 8.21
CA VAL A 262 -6.22 -4.05 7.24
C VAL A 262 -6.82 -2.69 7.45
N GLU A 263 -8.09 -2.60 7.80
CA GLU A 263 -8.68 -1.29 8.11
C GLU A 263 -7.93 -0.62 9.26
N VAL A 264 -7.57 -1.39 10.29
CA VAL A 264 -6.74 -0.90 11.40
C VAL A 264 -5.36 -0.47 10.92
N ALA A 265 -4.71 -1.23 10.04
CA ALA A 265 -3.41 -0.87 9.47
C ALA A 265 -3.48 0.42 8.64
N LEU A 266 -4.47 0.54 7.75
CA LEU A 266 -4.72 1.72 6.91
C LEU A 266 -4.98 2.97 7.78
N HIS A 267 -5.82 2.84 8.81
CA HIS A 267 -6.07 3.93 9.76
C HIS A 267 -4.81 4.35 10.53
N GLY A 268 -3.96 3.38 10.88
CA GLY A 268 -2.64 3.64 11.46
C GLY A 268 -1.78 4.52 10.55
N LEU A 269 -1.74 4.19 9.27
CA LEU A 269 -0.97 4.94 8.26
C LEU A 269 -1.52 6.34 8.02
N THR A 270 -2.84 6.52 7.99
CA THR A 270 -3.45 7.86 7.83
C THR A 270 -3.18 8.77 9.02
N ASN A 271 -3.27 8.24 10.25
CA ASN A 271 -3.10 9.04 11.48
C ASN A 271 -1.66 9.48 11.72
N GLN A 272 -0.67 8.75 11.20
CA GLN A 272 0.75 9.15 11.22
C GLN A 272 1.08 10.27 10.21
N GLY A 273 0.18 10.54 9.26
CA GLY A 273 0.31 11.64 8.30
C GLY A 273 -0.04 13.02 8.89
N GLY A 274 -0.95 13.08 9.87
CA GLY A 274 -1.52 14.33 10.40
C GLY A 274 -0.82 14.92 11.63
N ARG A 275 0.06 14.17 12.32
CA ARG A 275 0.85 14.70 13.44
C ARG A 275 2.16 15.32 12.93
N ARG A 276 2.10 16.54 12.39
CA ARG A 276 3.26 17.41 12.17
C ARG A 276 2.91 18.86 12.46
#